data_AF-A0AAD5YQ80-F1
#
_entry.id   AF-A0AAD5YQ80-F1
#
_cell.length_a   1.000
_cell.length_b   1.000
_cell.length_c   1.000
_cell.angle_alpha   90.00
_cell.angle_beta   90.00
_cell.angle_gamma   90.00
#
_symmetry.space_group_name_H-M   'P 1'
#
loop_
_entity.id
_entity.type
_entity.pdbx_description
1 polymer ?
#
loop_
_entity_poly.entity_id
_entity_poly.type
_entity_poly.pdbx_seq_one_letter_code
_entity_poly.pdbx_strand_id
1 'polypeptide(L)'
;MSAIQSSLKAQKRALRKAMASSLASIPALSIQEQTNAIVSRLNSLSAFQQAGSISCYLSMPSGEVDTTPVVSEILKSDRSLFVPKIMNKSGEMDFLKIYDITDLASLPSGIWGIKEPDLLWQGEPRLKALESPDLDLILLPAVAFARDFARLGHGKGYYDRFLTSYHKAFHKKPLLVGLALREQVLENASIPMADHDWSMDLIVTPDETLARPASDYDADSRLA
;
A
#
# COMPACT_ATOMS: atom_id res chain seq x y z
N MET A 1 -25.17 2.71 14.02
CA MET A 1 -23.84 3.34 13.99
C MET A 1 -23.84 4.45 15.03
N SER A 2 -22.83 4.52 15.91
CA SER A 2 -22.76 5.57 16.94
C SER A 2 -22.50 6.95 16.31
N ALA A 3 -22.85 8.03 17.00
CA ALA A 3 -22.59 9.41 16.54
C ALA A 3 -21.10 9.70 16.30
N ILE A 4 -20.22 9.01 17.04
CA ILE A 4 -18.76 9.08 16.88
C ILE A 4 -18.34 8.44 15.55
N GLN A 5 -18.85 7.25 15.22
CA GLN A 5 -18.55 6.57 13.96
C GLN A 5 -19.06 7.33 12.74
N SER A 6 -20.24 7.98 12.83
CA SER A 6 -20.77 8.79 11.73
C SER A 6 -19.93 10.06 11.52
N SER A 7 -19.49 10.72 12.61
CA SER A 7 -18.58 11.87 12.55
C SER A 7 -17.24 11.51 11.91
N LEU A 8 -16.62 10.41 12.34
CA LEU A 8 -15.34 9.93 11.79
C LEU A 8 -15.41 9.68 10.27
N LYS A 9 -16.49 8.99 9.84
CA LYS A 9 -16.72 8.71 8.42
C LYS A 9 -16.90 9.99 7.61
N ALA A 10 -17.58 11.00 8.16
CA ALA A 10 -17.76 12.30 7.50
C ALA A 10 -16.44 13.06 7.36
N GLN A 11 -15.60 13.09 8.40
CA GLN A 11 -14.27 13.72 8.36
C GLN A 11 -13.36 13.06 7.32
N LYS A 12 -13.24 11.72 7.33
CA LYS A 12 -12.47 10.98 6.32
C LYS A 12 -12.98 11.26 4.90
N ARG A 13 -14.30 11.33 4.70
CA ARG A 13 -14.89 11.65 3.38
C ARG A 13 -14.56 13.07 2.93
N ALA A 14 -14.63 14.04 3.82
CA ALA A 14 -14.28 15.43 3.52
C ALA A 14 -12.80 15.54 3.12
N LEU A 15 -11.91 14.88 3.87
CA LEU A 15 -10.48 14.86 3.58
C LEU A 15 -10.18 14.20 2.22
N ARG A 16 -10.79 13.03 1.93
CA ARG A 16 -10.65 12.41 0.59
C ARG A 16 -11.06 13.35 -0.54
N LYS A 17 -12.14 14.10 -0.37
CA LYS A 17 -12.61 15.06 -1.37
C LYS A 17 -11.62 16.19 -1.57
N ALA A 18 -11.05 16.73 -0.49
CA ALA A 18 -10.03 17.78 -0.57
C ALA A 18 -8.77 17.28 -1.29
N MET A 19 -8.29 16.09 -0.93
CA MET A 19 -7.11 15.49 -1.54
C MET A 19 -7.32 15.14 -3.02
N ALA A 20 -8.48 14.61 -3.40
CA ALA A 20 -8.77 14.26 -4.79
C ALA A 20 -8.55 15.43 -5.75
N SER A 21 -8.95 16.65 -5.36
CA SER A 21 -8.70 17.86 -6.15
C SER A 21 -7.21 18.18 -6.28
N SER A 22 -6.45 18.05 -5.19
CA SER A 22 -5.01 18.31 -5.17
C SER A 22 -4.23 17.29 -6.00
N LEU A 23 -4.58 16.00 -5.89
CA LEU A 23 -3.90 14.93 -6.61
C LEU A 23 -4.19 14.98 -8.12
N ALA A 24 -5.41 15.37 -8.50
CA ALA A 24 -5.80 15.53 -9.89
C ALA A 24 -5.07 16.69 -10.60
N SER A 25 -4.52 17.66 -9.85
CA SER A 25 -3.78 18.78 -10.43
C SER A 25 -2.28 18.55 -10.54
N ILE A 26 -1.75 17.41 -10.08
CA ILE A 26 -0.31 17.13 -10.14
C ILE A 26 0.06 16.77 -11.59
N PRO A 27 0.99 17.50 -12.23
CA PRO A 27 1.44 17.15 -13.57
C PRO A 27 2.14 15.79 -13.60
N ALA A 28 1.95 15.03 -14.68
CA ALA A 28 2.60 13.73 -14.87
C ALA A 28 4.14 13.80 -14.77
N LEU A 29 4.75 14.89 -15.24
CA LEU A 29 6.20 15.11 -15.10
C LEU A 29 6.62 15.25 -13.63
N SER A 30 5.83 15.96 -12.81
CA SER A 30 6.07 16.07 -11.37
C SER A 30 5.93 14.70 -10.68
N ILE A 31 4.91 13.92 -11.03
CA ILE A 31 4.75 12.55 -10.53
C ILE A 31 6.00 11.73 -10.87
N GLN A 32 6.50 11.79 -12.11
CA GLN A 32 7.67 11.03 -12.52
C GLN A 32 8.95 11.44 -11.76
N GLU A 33 9.19 12.75 -11.61
CA GLU A 33 10.33 13.27 -10.84
C GLU A 33 10.27 12.80 -9.39
N GLN A 34 9.10 12.90 -8.78
CA GLN A 34 8.84 12.45 -7.41
C GLN A 34 9.00 10.94 -7.27
N THR A 35 8.46 10.16 -8.21
CA THR A 35 8.66 8.70 -8.29
C THR A 35 10.14 8.35 -8.30
N ASN A 36 10.94 8.99 -9.14
CA ASN A 36 12.38 8.67 -9.22
C ASN A 36 13.08 8.90 -7.87
N ALA A 37 12.76 9.99 -7.19
CA ALA A 37 13.31 10.28 -5.87
C ALA A 37 12.83 9.28 -4.81
N ILE A 38 11.55 8.93 -4.82
CA ILE A 38 10.95 7.93 -3.90
C ILE A 38 11.60 6.56 -4.11
N VAL A 39 11.73 6.11 -5.35
CA VAL A 39 12.35 4.82 -5.70
C VAL A 39 13.82 4.79 -5.27
N SER A 40 14.58 5.87 -5.55
CA SER A 40 15.98 5.96 -5.10
C SER A 40 16.12 5.84 -3.58
N ARG A 41 15.18 6.42 -2.83
CA ARG A 41 15.17 6.37 -1.36
C ARG A 41 14.67 5.05 -0.82
N LEU A 42 13.66 4.45 -1.43
CA LEU A 42 13.20 3.10 -1.11
C LEU A 42 14.35 2.10 -1.28
N ASN A 43 15.10 2.20 -2.37
CA ASN A 43 16.21 1.32 -2.69
C ASN A 43 17.42 1.48 -1.75
N SER A 44 17.53 2.59 -1.03
CA SER A 44 18.56 2.77 -0.01
C SER A 44 18.16 2.26 1.38
N LEU A 45 16.90 1.87 1.59
CA LEU A 45 16.45 1.30 2.85
C LEU A 45 16.97 -0.13 3.02
N SER A 46 17.72 -0.37 4.10
CA SER A 46 18.19 -1.71 4.46
C SER A 46 17.05 -2.72 4.55
N ALA A 47 15.89 -2.31 5.08
CA ALA A 47 14.71 -3.18 5.20
C ALA A 47 14.15 -3.59 3.82
N PHE A 48 14.21 -2.72 2.81
CA PHE A 48 13.77 -3.05 1.45
C PHE A 48 14.78 -3.94 0.72
N GLN A 49 16.08 -3.69 0.92
CA GLN A 49 17.15 -4.51 0.33
C GLN A 49 17.17 -5.94 0.87
N GLN A 50 16.81 -6.12 2.15
CA GLN A 50 16.81 -7.43 2.82
C GLN A 50 15.50 -8.21 2.66
N ALA A 51 14.42 -7.56 2.21
CA ALA A 51 13.12 -8.21 2.04
C ALA A 51 13.18 -9.26 0.92
N GLY A 52 12.86 -10.51 1.24
CA GLY A 52 12.76 -11.62 0.29
C GLY A 52 11.38 -11.73 -0.35
N SER A 53 10.32 -11.31 0.35
CA SER A 53 8.94 -11.32 -0.13
C SER A 53 8.27 -9.96 0.10
N ILE A 54 7.82 -9.34 -0.99
CA ILE A 54 7.33 -7.96 -1.00
C ILE A 54 5.96 -7.92 -1.67
N SER A 55 5.01 -7.22 -1.04
CA SER A 55 3.78 -6.81 -1.70
C SER A 55 3.93 -5.40 -2.24
N CYS A 56 3.58 -5.19 -3.51
CA CYS A 56 3.53 -3.88 -4.13
C CYS A 56 2.22 -3.71 -4.90
N TYR A 57 1.55 -2.58 -4.71
CA TYR A 57 0.42 -2.22 -5.56
C TYR A 57 0.89 -1.88 -6.98
N LEU A 58 0.03 -2.13 -7.96
CA LEU A 58 0.20 -1.61 -9.31
C LEU A 58 -0.49 -0.24 -9.37
N SER A 59 0.28 0.80 -9.67
CA SER A 59 -0.17 2.19 -9.54
C SER A 59 -1.30 2.56 -10.51
N MET A 60 -2.17 3.46 -10.06
CA MET A 60 -3.11 4.12 -10.95
C MET A 60 -2.39 4.95 -12.03
N PRO A 61 -3.04 5.24 -13.18
CA PRO A 61 -2.45 6.07 -14.23
C PRO A 61 -2.08 7.51 -13.82
N SER A 62 -2.66 8.00 -12.72
CA SER A 62 -2.38 9.35 -12.19
C SER A 62 -2.74 9.43 -10.70
N GLY A 63 -2.19 10.44 -10.02
CA GLY A 63 -2.53 10.74 -8.62
C GLY A 63 -1.89 9.82 -7.57
N GLU A 64 -0.98 8.94 -7.99
CA GLU A 64 -0.19 8.06 -7.13
C GLU A 64 1.27 8.01 -7.62
N VAL A 65 2.16 7.54 -6.74
CA VAL A 65 3.53 7.17 -7.12
C VAL A 65 3.46 6.02 -8.13
N ASP A 66 4.14 6.19 -9.28
CA ASP A 66 4.33 5.10 -10.25
C ASP A 66 5.22 4.01 -9.67
N THR A 67 4.66 2.82 -9.47
CA THR A 67 5.36 1.66 -8.88
C THR A 67 6.01 0.75 -9.92
N THR A 68 5.87 1.05 -11.21
CA THR A 68 6.45 0.25 -12.30
C THR A 68 7.95 -0.01 -12.12
N PRO A 69 8.79 0.98 -11.74
CA PRO A 69 10.22 0.74 -11.54
C PRO A 69 10.51 -0.26 -10.40
N VAL A 70 9.79 -0.13 -9.27
CA VAL A 70 9.96 -0.99 -8.09
C VAL A 70 9.53 -2.42 -8.40
N VAL A 71 8.36 -2.57 -9.03
CA VAL A 71 7.83 -3.86 -9.48
C VAL A 71 8.80 -4.56 -10.43
N SER A 72 9.36 -3.82 -11.40
CA SER A 72 10.33 -4.35 -12.34
C SER A 72 11.63 -4.79 -11.64
N GLU A 73 12.09 -4.05 -10.65
CA GLU A 73 13.29 -4.40 -9.88
C GLU A 73 13.09 -5.67 -9.06
N ILE A 74 11.95 -5.81 -8.38
CA ILE A 74 11.63 -7.01 -7.60
C ILE A 74 11.61 -8.25 -8.51
N LEU A 75 10.92 -8.18 -9.65
CA LEU A 75 10.82 -9.30 -10.60
C LEU A 75 12.12 -9.66 -11.32
N LYS A 76 13.12 -8.76 -11.33
CA LYS A 76 14.46 -9.03 -11.89
C LYS A 76 15.43 -9.62 -10.85
N SER A 77 14.99 -9.77 -9.61
CA SER A 77 15.76 -10.33 -8.50
C SER A 77 15.19 -11.68 -8.08
N ASP A 78 15.86 -12.37 -7.15
CA ASP A 78 15.37 -13.63 -6.57
C ASP A 78 14.27 -13.43 -5.50
N ARG A 79 13.71 -12.21 -5.41
CA ARG A 79 12.65 -11.85 -4.45
C ARG A 79 11.28 -12.21 -5.00
N SER A 80 10.34 -12.50 -4.12
CA SER A 80 8.93 -12.73 -4.48
C SER A 80 8.15 -11.41 -4.51
N LEU A 81 7.41 -11.19 -5.60
CA LEU A 81 6.45 -10.10 -5.72
C LEU A 81 5.03 -10.64 -5.53
N PHE A 82 4.27 -9.99 -4.66
CA PHE A 82 2.83 -10.14 -4.54
C PHE A 82 2.14 -8.82 -4.91
N VAL A 83 0.99 -8.90 -5.60
CA VAL A 83 0.19 -7.73 -5.94
C VAL A 83 -1.25 -7.90 -5.46
N PRO A 84 -1.92 -6.82 -5.02
CA PRO A 84 -3.26 -6.90 -4.46
C PRO A 84 -4.31 -7.29 -5.50
N LYS A 85 -5.22 -8.19 -5.10
CA LYS A 85 -6.43 -8.55 -5.86
C LYS A 85 -7.65 -8.56 -4.95
N ILE A 86 -8.74 -7.97 -5.45
CA ILE A 86 -10.06 -8.14 -4.84
C ILE A 86 -10.63 -9.50 -5.27
N MET A 87 -10.85 -10.38 -4.31
CA MET A 87 -11.21 -11.79 -4.53
C MET A 87 -12.69 -11.98 -4.86
N ASN A 88 -13.55 -11.07 -4.39
CA ASN A 88 -14.99 -11.21 -4.54
C ASN A 88 -15.73 -9.86 -4.41
N LYS A 89 -17.04 -9.90 -4.67
CA LYS A 89 -17.93 -8.73 -4.58
C LYS A 89 -18.09 -8.18 -3.17
N SER A 90 -17.88 -8.99 -2.13
CA SER A 90 -17.84 -8.54 -0.73
C SER A 90 -16.60 -7.72 -0.42
N GLY A 91 -15.61 -7.70 -1.32
CA GLY A 91 -14.45 -6.85 -1.19
C GLY A 91 -13.40 -7.43 -0.24
N GLU A 92 -13.28 -8.76 -0.23
CA GLU A 92 -12.11 -9.42 0.35
C GLU A 92 -10.92 -9.23 -0.59
N MET A 93 -9.76 -8.97 0.00
CA MET A 93 -8.51 -8.76 -0.72
C MET A 93 -7.51 -9.82 -0.27
N ASP A 94 -6.76 -10.34 -1.21
CA ASP A 94 -5.53 -11.10 -0.98
C ASP A 94 -4.45 -10.55 -1.89
N PHE A 95 -3.20 -10.93 -1.66
CA PHE A 95 -2.09 -10.59 -2.55
C PHE A 95 -1.68 -11.85 -3.32
N LEU A 96 -1.66 -11.77 -4.64
CA LEU A 96 -1.31 -12.90 -5.51
C LEU A 96 0.11 -12.74 -6.04
N LYS A 97 0.83 -13.86 -6.10
CA LYS A 97 2.19 -13.89 -6.64
C LYS A 97 2.21 -13.55 -8.13
N ILE A 98 3.16 -12.70 -8.50
CA ILE A 98 3.57 -12.46 -9.88
C ILE A 98 4.92 -13.16 -10.07
N TYR A 99 5.00 -14.01 -11.08
CA TYR A 99 6.11 -14.94 -11.24
C TYR A 99 7.28 -14.34 -12.02
N ASP A 100 6.99 -13.56 -13.05
CA ASP A 100 8.01 -12.91 -13.87
C ASP A 100 7.43 -11.70 -14.64
N ILE A 101 8.28 -11.06 -15.46
CA ILE A 101 7.87 -9.89 -16.25
C ILE A 101 6.85 -10.24 -17.35
N THR A 102 6.86 -11.48 -17.85
CA THR A 102 5.92 -11.96 -18.89
C THR A 102 4.55 -12.17 -18.27
N ASP A 103 4.50 -12.73 -17.07
CA ASP A 103 3.29 -12.85 -16.25
C ASP A 103 2.68 -11.46 -16.01
N LEU A 104 3.47 -10.50 -15.49
CA LEU A 104 3.02 -9.11 -15.30
C LEU A 104 2.51 -8.47 -16.61
N ALA A 105 3.20 -8.72 -17.72
CA ALA A 105 2.82 -8.19 -19.02
C ALA A 105 1.45 -8.73 -19.47
N SER A 106 1.16 -10.01 -19.19
CA SER A 106 -0.05 -10.72 -19.60
C SER A 106 -1.31 -10.35 -18.83
N LEU A 107 -1.18 -9.70 -17.66
CA LEU A 107 -2.33 -9.42 -16.81
C LEU A 107 -3.36 -8.52 -17.50
N PRO A 108 -4.66 -8.84 -17.38
CA PRO A 108 -5.73 -8.00 -17.90
C PRO A 108 -5.81 -6.66 -17.16
N SER A 109 -6.23 -5.62 -17.86
CA SER A 109 -6.58 -4.34 -17.23
C SER A 109 -7.93 -4.45 -16.50
N GLY A 110 -7.93 -4.11 -15.21
CA GLY A 110 -9.10 -4.06 -14.35
C GLY A 110 -9.91 -2.77 -14.46
N ILE A 111 -10.84 -2.58 -13.52
CA ILE A 111 -11.88 -1.52 -13.52
C ILE A 111 -11.29 -0.09 -13.48
N TRP A 112 -10.05 0.07 -13.03
CA TRP A 112 -9.37 1.36 -12.86
C TRP A 112 -8.23 1.58 -13.84
N GLY A 113 -8.13 0.75 -14.90
CA GLY A 113 -6.98 0.75 -15.80
C GLY A 113 -5.71 0.17 -15.18
N ILE A 114 -5.82 -0.37 -13.95
CA ILE A 114 -4.74 -1.07 -13.24
C ILE A 114 -4.78 -2.53 -13.66
N LYS A 115 -3.62 -3.12 -13.95
CA LYS A 115 -3.53 -4.56 -14.20
C LYS A 115 -3.95 -5.36 -12.97
N GLU A 116 -4.69 -6.44 -13.14
CA GLU A 116 -5.09 -7.32 -12.04
C GLU A 116 -4.69 -8.76 -12.35
N PRO A 117 -4.08 -9.49 -11.42
CA PRO A 117 -3.73 -10.89 -11.65
C PRO A 117 -4.98 -11.76 -11.77
N ASP A 118 -4.96 -12.74 -12.67
CA ASP A 118 -5.96 -13.80 -12.67
C ASP A 118 -5.77 -14.72 -11.45
N LEU A 119 -6.78 -15.52 -11.11
CA LEU A 119 -6.66 -16.49 -10.01
C LEU A 119 -5.76 -17.68 -10.36
N LEU A 120 -5.50 -17.88 -11.65
CA LEU A 120 -4.68 -18.97 -12.16
C LEU A 120 -3.42 -18.42 -12.84
N TRP A 121 -2.35 -19.21 -12.81
CA TRP A 121 -1.14 -19.04 -13.61
C TRP A 121 -0.77 -20.39 -14.21
N GLN A 122 -0.65 -20.44 -15.54
CA GLN A 122 -0.36 -21.69 -16.27
C GLN A 122 -1.29 -22.87 -15.94
N GLY A 123 -2.57 -22.57 -15.65
CA GLY A 123 -3.58 -23.57 -15.31
C GLY A 123 -3.65 -23.94 -13.83
N GLU A 124 -2.70 -23.48 -13.01
CA GLU A 124 -2.64 -23.77 -11.57
C GLU A 124 -3.07 -22.56 -10.73
N PRO A 125 -3.62 -22.75 -9.51
CA PRO A 125 -3.91 -21.65 -8.59
C PRO A 125 -2.67 -20.81 -8.30
N ARG A 126 -2.80 -19.48 -8.41
CA ARG A 126 -1.74 -18.57 -7.97
C ARG A 126 -1.55 -18.66 -6.47
N LEU A 127 -0.28 -18.63 -6.04
CA LEU A 127 0.07 -18.54 -4.63
C LEU A 127 -0.47 -17.24 -4.04
N LYS A 128 -1.15 -17.36 -2.89
CA LYS A 128 -1.68 -16.23 -2.13
C LYS A 128 -0.83 -15.92 -0.91
N ALA A 129 -0.76 -14.65 -0.53
CA ALA A 129 -0.06 -14.24 0.68
C ALA A 129 -0.74 -14.77 1.95
N LEU A 130 -2.07 -14.94 1.99
CA LEU A 130 -2.75 -15.58 3.13
C LEU A 130 -2.55 -17.10 3.22
N GLU A 131 -1.84 -17.70 2.27
CA GLU A 131 -1.44 -19.12 2.28
C GLU A 131 0.06 -19.27 2.61
N SER A 132 0.80 -18.17 2.81
CA SER A 132 2.25 -18.15 3.03
C SER A 132 2.67 -17.11 4.10
N PRO A 133 3.28 -17.53 5.23
CA PRO A 133 3.65 -16.65 6.34
C PRO A 133 5.00 -15.93 6.12
N ASP A 134 5.32 -15.50 4.91
CA ASP A 134 6.66 -15.05 4.50
C ASP A 134 6.71 -13.60 4.01
N LEU A 135 5.65 -12.81 4.17
CA LEU A 135 5.63 -11.44 3.66
C LEU A 135 6.45 -10.52 4.58
N ASP A 136 7.56 -10.00 4.07
CA ASP A 136 8.48 -9.17 4.83
C ASP A 136 8.05 -7.70 4.84
N LEU A 137 7.55 -7.22 3.69
CA LEU A 137 7.27 -5.81 3.44
C LEU A 137 6.02 -5.64 2.58
N ILE A 138 5.21 -4.63 2.91
CA ILE A 138 4.07 -4.20 2.09
C ILE A 138 4.26 -2.73 1.72
N LEU A 139 4.26 -2.43 0.43
CA LEU A 139 4.20 -1.07 -0.11
C LEU A 139 2.73 -0.68 -0.28
N LEU A 140 2.28 0.33 0.47
CA LEU A 140 0.87 0.73 0.51
C LEU A 140 0.62 2.06 -0.23
N PRO A 141 -0.42 2.12 -1.07
CA PRO A 141 -0.92 3.39 -1.60
C PRO A 141 -1.84 4.08 -0.57
N ALA A 142 -2.03 5.38 -0.76
CA ALA A 142 -3.01 6.15 0.00
C ALA A 142 -3.52 7.36 -0.77
N VAL A 143 -4.63 7.91 -0.31
CA VAL A 143 -5.08 9.26 -0.71
C VAL A 143 -4.29 10.31 0.06
N ALA A 144 -3.97 10.03 1.33
CA ALA A 144 -3.10 10.88 2.15
C ALA A 144 -2.43 10.08 3.26
N PHE A 145 -1.30 10.60 3.72
CA PHE A 145 -0.62 10.20 4.93
C PHE A 145 -0.48 11.41 5.84
N ALA A 146 -0.44 11.18 7.16
CA ALA A 146 -0.11 12.21 8.13
C ALA A 146 1.26 11.89 8.76
N ARG A 147 1.92 12.92 9.32
CA ARG A 147 3.24 12.75 9.97
C ARG A 147 3.22 11.85 11.21
N ASP A 148 2.03 11.59 11.76
CA ASP A 148 1.78 10.60 12.82
C ASP A 148 1.60 9.16 12.28
N PHE A 149 1.96 8.93 11.01
CA PHE A 149 1.90 7.64 10.31
C PHE A 149 0.50 7.11 10.02
N ALA A 150 -0.54 7.90 10.27
CA ALA A 150 -1.89 7.57 9.87
C ALA A 150 -2.02 7.54 8.33
N ARG A 151 -2.84 6.62 7.81
CA ARG A 151 -3.07 6.43 6.38
C ARG A 151 -4.55 6.59 6.03
N LEU A 152 -4.83 7.41 5.03
CA LEU A 152 -6.16 7.56 4.46
C LEU A 152 -6.24 6.84 3.11
N GLY A 153 -6.76 5.61 3.08
CA GLY A 153 -7.07 4.93 1.81
C GLY A 153 -8.36 5.44 1.15
N HIS A 154 -8.72 4.89 -0.02
CA HIS A 154 -9.94 5.26 -0.79
C HIS A 154 -11.28 4.94 -0.10
N GLY A 155 -11.26 4.31 1.08
CA GLY A 155 -12.43 4.15 1.95
C GLY A 155 -13.17 2.82 1.88
N LYS A 156 -12.64 1.85 1.11
CA LYS A 156 -13.12 0.47 1.13
C LYS A 156 -12.49 -0.38 2.23
N GLY A 157 -11.39 0.06 2.84
CA GLY A 157 -10.71 -0.63 3.95
C GLY A 157 -10.10 -1.99 3.57
N TYR A 158 -9.72 -2.17 2.29
CA TYR A 158 -9.20 -3.45 1.81
C TYR A 158 -7.88 -3.84 2.49
N TYR A 159 -6.90 -2.92 2.51
CA TYR A 159 -5.62 -3.15 3.17
C TYR A 159 -5.78 -3.40 4.67
N ASP A 160 -6.59 -2.59 5.37
CA ASP A 160 -6.78 -2.74 6.82
C ASP A 160 -7.40 -4.11 7.18
N ARG A 161 -8.35 -4.60 6.37
CA ARG A 161 -8.89 -5.97 6.51
C ARG A 161 -7.87 -7.05 6.18
N PHE A 162 -7.11 -6.89 5.10
CA PHE A 162 -6.05 -7.84 4.75
C PHE A 162 -5.01 -7.96 5.87
N LEU A 163 -4.51 -6.83 6.38
CA LEU A 163 -3.53 -6.78 7.47
C LEU A 163 -4.05 -7.46 8.74
N THR A 164 -5.32 -7.20 9.09
CA THR A 164 -5.98 -7.87 10.22
C THR A 164 -6.05 -9.39 10.01
N SER A 165 -6.44 -9.85 8.83
CA SER A 165 -6.49 -11.28 8.51
C SER A 165 -5.11 -11.93 8.52
N TYR A 166 -4.11 -11.26 7.93
CA TYR A 166 -2.72 -11.73 7.89
C TYR A 166 -2.13 -11.87 9.29
N HIS A 167 -2.30 -10.85 10.13
CA HIS A 167 -1.84 -10.88 11.51
C HIS A 167 -2.54 -11.98 12.32
N LYS A 168 -3.85 -12.16 12.15
CA LYS A 168 -4.59 -13.24 12.83
C LYS A 168 -4.17 -14.64 12.39
N ALA A 169 -3.86 -14.81 11.10
CA ALA A 169 -3.46 -16.10 10.56
C ALA A 169 -2.05 -16.52 11.00
N PHE A 170 -1.12 -15.56 11.10
CA PHE A 170 0.30 -15.87 11.22
C PHE A 170 0.99 -15.29 12.46
N HIS A 171 0.30 -14.45 13.25
CA HIS A 171 0.88 -13.68 14.35
C HIS A 171 2.14 -12.90 13.94
N LYS A 172 2.14 -12.41 12.69
CA LYS A 172 3.22 -11.63 12.09
C LYS A 172 2.69 -10.30 11.56
N LYS A 173 3.53 -9.28 11.63
CA LYS A 173 3.29 -7.97 11.03
C LYS A 173 4.43 -7.67 10.03
N PRO A 174 4.16 -7.71 8.71
CA PRO A 174 5.10 -7.23 7.71
C PRO A 174 5.39 -5.74 7.92
N LEU A 175 6.55 -5.26 7.48
CA LEU A 175 6.86 -3.83 7.52
C LEU A 175 5.92 -3.07 6.59
N LEU A 176 5.18 -2.10 7.13
CA LEU A 176 4.21 -1.30 6.37
C LEU A 176 4.86 0.00 5.90
N VAL A 177 5.06 0.13 4.59
CA VAL A 177 5.73 1.27 3.98
C VAL A 177 4.77 2.02 3.06
N GLY A 178 4.41 3.25 3.43
CA GLY A 178 3.64 4.14 2.57
C GLY A 178 4.54 4.80 1.52
N LEU A 179 4.12 4.79 0.26
CA LEU A 179 4.76 5.58 -0.80
C LEU A 179 3.91 6.83 -1.06
N ALA A 180 4.51 8.00 -0.92
CA ALA A 180 3.76 9.26 -0.95
C ALA A 180 4.43 10.29 -1.86
N LEU A 181 3.67 10.85 -2.79
CA LEU A 181 3.96 12.16 -3.38
C LEU A 181 3.92 13.22 -2.27
N ARG A 182 4.60 14.35 -2.46
CA ARG A 182 4.64 15.48 -1.50
C ARG A 182 3.23 15.90 -1.11
N GLU A 183 2.36 16.04 -2.11
CA GLU A 183 0.98 16.47 -1.95
C GLU A 183 0.13 15.49 -1.14
N GLN A 184 0.56 14.24 -0.99
CA GLN A 184 -0.14 13.24 -0.17
C GLN A 184 0.21 13.33 1.32
N VAL A 185 1.23 14.10 1.71
CA VAL A 185 1.65 14.24 3.12
C VAL A 185 0.98 15.47 3.74
N LEU A 186 0.19 15.23 4.79
CA LEU A 186 -0.44 16.29 5.57
C LEU A 186 0.53 16.84 6.60
N GLU A 187 1.03 18.05 6.35
CA GLU A 187 2.00 18.71 7.23
C GLU A 187 1.39 19.14 8.57
N ASN A 188 0.17 19.67 8.55
CA ASN A 188 -0.47 20.30 9.72
C ASN A 188 -1.87 19.74 10.02
N ALA A 189 -2.18 18.54 9.54
CA ALA A 189 -3.48 17.91 9.77
C ALA A 189 -3.31 16.44 10.11
N SER A 190 -4.14 15.94 11.04
CA SER A 190 -4.21 14.53 11.36
C SER A 190 -5.27 13.83 10.51
N ILE A 191 -5.04 12.54 10.26
CA ILE A 191 -6.05 11.66 9.69
C ILE A 191 -6.75 11.00 10.87
N PRO A 192 -8.07 11.17 11.03
CA PRO A 192 -8.74 10.60 12.19
C PRO A 192 -8.83 9.07 11.98
N MET A 193 -8.35 8.30 12.95
CA MET A 193 -8.24 6.84 12.89
C MET A 193 -9.32 6.17 13.76
N ALA A 194 -9.76 4.99 13.35
CA ALA A 194 -10.51 4.03 14.15
C ALA A 194 -9.60 2.88 14.56
N ASP A 195 -10.04 2.09 15.55
CA ASP A 195 -9.27 0.97 16.11
C ASP A 195 -8.86 -0.10 15.09
N HIS A 196 -9.55 -0.18 13.95
CA HIS A 196 -9.25 -1.15 12.89
C HIS A 196 -8.36 -0.58 11.77
N ASP A 197 -8.03 0.72 11.79
CA ASP A 197 -7.14 1.31 10.80
C ASP A 197 -5.68 1.05 11.19
N TRP A 198 -4.87 0.59 10.24
CA TRP A 198 -3.46 0.31 10.50
C TRP A 198 -2.58 1.51 10.13
N SER A 199 -1.72 1.92 11.07
CA SER A 199 -0.70 2.94 10.86
C SER A 199 0.50 2.38 10.12
N MET A 200 1.19 3.25 9.38
CA MET A 200 2.42 2.91 8.68
C MET A 200 3.60 2.80 9.65
N ASP A 201 4.59 2.00 9.26
CA ASP A 201 5.86 1.92 9.98
C ASP A 201 6.86 2.91 9.37
N LEU A 202 6.83 3.07 8.04
CA LEU A 202 7.59 4.08 7.29
C LEU A 202 6.69 4.81 6.28
N ILE A 203 7.01 6.07 5.99
CA ILE A 203 6.47 6.79 4.83
C ILE A 203 7.66 7.33 4.03
N VAL A 204 7.78 6.91 2.76
CA VAL A 204 8.83 7.36 1.85
C VAL A 204 8.24 8.42 0.93
N THR A 205 8.83 9.61 0.98
CA THR A 205 8.49 10.76 0.13
C THR A 205 9.66 11.10 -0.80
N PRO A 206 9.51 12.04 -1.74
CA PRO A 206 10.61 12.51 -2.57
C PRO A 206 11.71 13.23 -1.78
N ASP A 207 11.39 13.75 -0.61
CA ASP A 207 12.28 14.63 0.17
C ASP A 207 12.86 13.90 1.38
N GLU A 208 12.08 13.03 2.03
CA GLU A 208 12.46 12.38 3.29
C GLU A 208 11.88 10.96 3.44
N THR A 209 12.42 10.21 4.41
CA THR A 209 11.77 9.00 4.94
C THR A 209 11.34 9.30 6.36
N LEU A 210 10.03 9.29 6.61
CA LEU A 210 9.47 9.32 7.96
C LEU A 210 9.52 7.90 8.51
N ALA A 211 10.08 7.74 9.71
CA ALA A 211 10.13 6.45 10.39
C ALA A 211 9.46 6.53 11.75
N ARG A 212 8.52 5.62 12.01
CA ARG A 212 7.86 5.54 13.31
C ARG A 212 8.83 5.04 14.38
N PRO A 213 8.93 5.68 15.55
CA PRO A 213 9.80 5.20 16.62
C PRO A 213 9.47 3.77 17.01
N ALA A 214 10.52 2.97 17.28
CA ALA A 214 10.34 1.56 17.61
C ALA A 214 9.52 1.31 18.89
N SER A 215 9.48 2.28 19.80
CA SER A 215 8.67 2.27 21.02
C SER A 215 7.17 2.18 20.76
N ASP A 216 6.73 2.59 19.56
CA ASP A 216 5.31 2.76 19.25
C ASP A 216 4.72 1.54 18.53
N TYR A 217 5.56 0.56 18.14
CA TYR A 217 5.10 -0.70 17.54
C TYR A 217 4.35 -1.60 18.55
N ASP A 218 4.70 -1.50 19.84
CA ASP A 218 4.07 -2.27 20.93
C ASP A 218 2.67 -1.79 21.31
N ALA A 219 2.26 -0.59 20.87
CA ALA A 219 0.91 -0.09 21.09
C ALA A 219 -0.11 -0.75 20.15
N ASP A 220 0.28 -1.04 18.90
CA ASP A 220 -0.56 -1.70 17.90
C ASP A 220 -0.75 -3.19 18.19
N SER A 221 0.26 -3.87 18.78
CA SER A 221 0.19 -5.31 19.11
C SER A 221 -0.79 -5.64 20.24
N ARG A 222 -1.25 -4.63 21.00
CA ARG A 222 -2.26 -4.77 22.06
C ARG A 222 -3.70 -4.61 21.58
N LEU A 223 -3.91 -4.20 20.33
CA LEU A 223 -5.22 -3.95 19.74
C LEU A 223 -5.69 -5.06 18.79
N ALA A 224 -4.87 -6.11 18.58
CA ALA A 224 -5.16 -7.24 17.70
C ALA A 224 -5.80 -8.45 18.42
#